data_AF-A0A3N4LP17-F1
#
_entry.id   AF-A0A3N4LP17-F1
#
_cell.length_a   1.000
_cell.length_b   1.000
_cell.length_c   1.000
_cell.angle_alpha   90.00
_cell.angle_beta   90.00
_cell.angle_gamma   90.00
#
_symmetry.space_group_name_H-M   'P 1'
#
loop_
_entity.id
_entity.type
_entity.pdbx_description
1 polymer ?
#
loop_
_entity_poly.entity_id
_entity_poly.type
_entity_poly.pdbx_seq_one_letter_code
_entity_poly.pdbx_strand_id
1 'polypeptide(L)'
;MLLQILRREGPPADALERLRVLQRDGLDYHLESEWHHWILLEGRKRISTLSFWFDVQQSVIFGREACQTAFDLQAGLSAGKEEVLWDSDCASDWLTRVDTQADQPTFLGVLRIFFDQKKQIPHISPLASVFILHGLISVSLDLKRSKQRHTDAGIEKQARLLQAYERWRQHYENTVAIHLRSPCHNKIMVMYHMAFVTMHTNLHHLYVLAGDARQFSRITEKIDYYHAKNELTQWANSPTGQLATWHAIQIIVRMLGEPALVREQLHMPFMQYIALLMCWVYGSLSSSPLAGHIDNSSADLLWDPQAAQAEMQAYLQQMNTRTWQELAHARNFRRTVGVMTSVKNSWDAMGLRWGVLDQAGEVIRNIISRNLKVV
;
A
#
# COMPACT_ATOMS: atom_id res chain seq x y z
N MET A 1 16.14 -15.41 -8.41
CA MET A 1 16.61 -16.75 -8.03
C MET A 1 15.68 -17.42 -7.02
N LEU A 2 15.51 -16.91 -5.79
CA LEU A 2 14.66 -17.54 -4.76
C LEU A 2 13.17 -17.67 -5.17
N LEU A 3 12.60 -16.62 -5.78
CA LEU A 3 11.25 -16.63 -6.34
C LEU A 3 11.05 -17.61 -7.53
N GLN A 4 12.12 -17.86 -8.30
CA GLN A 4 12.07 -18.83 -9.40
C GLN A 4 12.16 -20.26 -8.89
N ILE A 5 12.86 -20.49 -7.78
CA ILE A 5 12.90 -21.77 -7.09
C ILE A 5 11.51 -22.09 -6.50
N LEU A 6 10.89 -21.13 -5.80
CA LEU A 6 9.54 -21.28 -5.24
C LEU A 6 8.46 -21.52 -6.31
N ARG A 7 8.61 -20.97 -7.52
CA ARG A 7 7.69 -21.21 -8.65
C ARG A 7 7.82 -22.58 -9.29
N ARG A 8 9.00 -23.20 -9.25
CA ARG A 8 9.28 -24.46 -9.95
C ARG A 8 8.80 -25.70 -9.20
N GLU A 9 8.67 -25.64 -7.89
CA GLU A 9 8.34 -26.81 -7.06
C GLU A 9 6.85 -27.19 -7.07
N GLY A 10 5.99 -26.49 -7.82
CA GLY A 10 4.54 -26.70 -7.79
C GLY A 10 3.95 -26.33 -6.41
N PRO A 11 2.62 -26.42 -6.22
CA PRO A 11 2.06 -26.29 -4.89
C PRO A 11 2.66 -27.41 -4.02
N PRO A 12 3.24 -27.09 -2.84
CA PRO A 12 3.70 -28.14 -1.94
C PRO A 12 2.53 -29.08 -1.67
N ALA A 13 2.75 -30.39 -1.82
CA ALA A 13 1.77 -31.39 -1.40
C ALA A 13 1.31 -31.03 0.02
N ASP A 14 0.01 -31.03 0.25
CA ASP A 14 -0.51 -30.66 1.56
C ASP A 14 -0.05 -31.71 2.58
N ALA A 15 0.95 -31.34 3.38
CA ALA A 15 1.54 -32.23 4.38
C ALA A 15 0.49 -32.73 5.38
N LEU A 16 -0.54 -31.92 5.64
CA LEU A 16 -1.65 -32.32 6.49
C LEU A 16 -2.53 -33.34 5.79
N GLU A 17 -2.81 -33.17 4.50
CA GLU A 17 -3.56 -34.17 3.73
C GLU A 17 -2.80 -35.49 3.63
N ARG A 18 -1.48 -35.43 3.42
CA ARG A 18 -0.62 -36.62 3.48
C ARG A 18 -0.74 -37.33 4.83
N LEU A 19 -0.67 -36.60 5.94
CA LEU A 19 -0.82 -37.17 7.28
C LEU A 19 -2.22 -37.79 7.47
N ARG A 20 -3.28 -37.09 7.06
CA ARG A 20 -4.67 -37.58 7.14
C ARG A 20 -4.86 -38.87 6.34
N VAL A 21 -4.23 -38.97 5.17
CA VAL A 21 -4.24 -40.20 4.35
C VAL A 21 -3.51 -41.33 5.05
N LEU A 22 -2.32 -41.08 5.61
CA LEU A 22 -1.57 -42.09 6.39
C LEU A 22 -2.39 -42.61 7.59
N GLN A 23 -3.04 -41.70 8.33
CA GLN A 23 -3.92 -42.06 9.46
C GLN A 23 -5.15 -42.85 9.00
N ARG A 24 -5.83 -42.40 7.93
CA ARG A 24 -7.04 -43.04 7.40
C ARG A 24 -6.76 -44.45 6.88
N ASP A 25 -5.64 -44.62 6.19
CA ASP A 25 -5.28 -45.87 5.53
C ASP A 25 -4.50 -46.82 6.48
N GLY A 26 -4.27 -46.41 7.73
CA GLY A 26 -3.63 -47.22 8.77
C GLY A 26 -2.17 -47.56 8.46
N LEU A 27 -1.48 -46.69 7.71
CA LEU A 27 -0.09 -46.90 7.30
C LEU A 27 0.86 -46.48 8.42
N ASP A 28 1.96 -47.21 8.60
CA ASP A 28 3.01 -46.83 9.54
C ASP A 28 3.67 -45.51 9.11
N TYR A 29 3.77 -44.56 10.03
CA TYR A 29 4.50 -43.30 9.83
C TYR A 29 5.29 -42.92 11.09
N HIS A 30 6.39 -42.20 10.88
CA HIS A 30 7.18 -41.68 11.97
C HIS A 30 6.74 -40.25 12.29
N LEU A 31 6.05 -40.06 13.42
CA LEU A 31 5.41 -38.80 13.80
C LEU A 31 6.36 -37.60 13.75
N GLU A 32 7.57 -37.76 14.29
CA GLU A 32 8.59 -36.72 14.25
C GLU A 32 8.99 -36.36 12.82
N SER A 33 9.10 -37.34 11.92
CA SER A 33 9.50 -37.07 10.53
C SER A 33 8.40 -36.33 9.76
N GLU A 34 7.13 -36.66 10.00
CA GLU A 34 5.99 -35.97 9.38
C GLU A 34 5.83 -34.55 9.94
N TRP A 35 6.05 -34.34 11.24
CA TRP A 35 6.05 -32.99 11.83
C TRP A 35 7.16 -32.12 11.26
N HIS A 36 8.40 -32.63 11.20
CA HIS A 36 9.52 -31.92 10.59
C HIS A 36 9.28 -31.63 9.09
N HIS A 37 8.68 -32.58 8.37
CA HIS A 37 8.31 -32.39 6.97
C HIS A 37 7.25 -31.29 6.82
N TRP A 38 6.23 -31.27 7.69
CA TRP A 38 5.23 -30.20 7.73
C TRP A 38 5.88 -28.84 8.04
N ILE A 39 6.77 -28.74 9.04
CA ILE A 39 7.49 -27.50 9.37
C ILE A 39 8.25 -26.98 8.15
N LEU A 40 8.96 -27.85 7.42
CA LEU A 40 9.69 -27.45 6.22
C LEU A 40 8.77 -26.91 5.12
N LEU A 41 7.64 -27.57 4.87
CA LEU A 41 6.67 -27.12 3.87
C LEU A 41 5.96 -25.84 4.30
N GLU A 42 5.56 -25.73 5.55
CA GLU A 42 4.95 -24.53 6.12
C GLU A 42 5.93 -23.34 6.12
N GLY A 43 7.20 -23.57 6.47
CA GLY A 43 8.24 -22.55 6.37
C GLY A 43 8.42 -22.02 4.94
N ARG A 44 8.37 -22.90 3.93
CA ARG A 44 8.40 -22.49 2.51
C ARG A 44 7.17 -21.67 2.14
N LYS A 45 5.97 -22.05 2.59
CA LYS A 45 4.73 -21.27 2.38
C LYS A 45 4.85 -19.87 2.97
N ARG A 46 5.32 -19.76 4.22
CA ARG A 46 5.52 -18.47 4.92
C ARG A 46 6.52 -17.57 4.19
N ILE A 47 7.67 -18.11 3.76
CA ILE A 47 8.67 -17.35 2.98
C ILE A 47 8.08 -16.87 1.65
N SER A 48 7.32 -17.73 0.94
CA SER A 48 6.68 -17.35 -0.32
C SER A 48 5.68 -16.22 -0.14
N THR A 49 4.82 -16.32 0.88
CA THR A 49 3.83 -15.29 1.22
C THR A 49 4.48 -13.96 1.62
N LEU A 50 5.51 -14.00 2.47
CA LEU A 50 6.25 -12.80 2.86
C LEU A 50 6.96 -12.16 1.66
N SER A 51 7.50 -12.97 0.75
CA SER A 51 8.13 -12.49 -0.48
C SER A 51 7.10 -11.79 -1.38
N PHE A 52 5.91 -12.38 -1.54
CA PHE A 52 4.81 -11.74 -2.27
C PHE A 52 4.39 -10.42 -1.63
N TRP A 53 4.20 -10.41 -0.31
CA TRP A 53 3.85 -9.19 0.42
C TRP A 53 4.87 -8.08 0.16
N PHE A 54 6.15 -8.40 0.33
CA PHE A 54 7.23 -7.46 0.09
C PHE A 54 7.26 -6.97 -1.37
N ASP A 55 7.14 -7.87 -2.35
CA ASP A 55 7.13 -7.54 -3.78
C ASP A 55 5.99 -6.58 -4.18
N VAL A 56 4.78 -6.81 -3.66
CA VAL A 56 3.64 -5.90 -3.85
C VAL A 56 3.93 -4.53 -3.25
N GLN A 57 4.49 -4.46 -2.04
CA GLN A 57 4.88 -3.17 -1.44
C GLN A 57 5.91 -2.42 -2.28
N GLN A 58 6.95 -3.10 -2.77
CA GLN A 58 7.98 -2.49 -3.60
C GLN A 58 7.41 -1.99 -4.94
N SER A 59 6.51 -2.77 -5.56
CA SER A 59 5.84 -2.39 -6.81
C SER A 59 4.97 -1.15 -6.65
N VAL A 60 4.27 -1.04 -5.52
CA VAL A 60 3.44 0.12 -5.18
C VAL A 60 4.27 1.39 -5.02
N ILE A 61 5.34 1.34 -4.23
CA ILE A 61 6.12 2.55 -3.91
C ILE A 61 6.99 2.99 -5.10
N PHE A 62 7.59 2.07 -5.83
CA PHE A 62 8.49 2.40 -6.93
C PHE A 62 7.82 2.41 -8.30
N GLY A 63 6.54 2.03 -8.39
CA GLY A 63 5.84 1.90 -9.66
C GLY A 63 6.43 0.83 -10.59
N ARG A 64 7.18 -0.12 -10.03
CA ARG A 64 7.86 -1.19 -10.77
C ARG A 64 6.91 -2.37 -11.03
N GLU A 65 7.35 -3.25 -11.92
CA GLU A 65 6.66 -4.49 -12.16
C GLU A 65 6.78 -5.45 -10.97
N ALA A 66 5.67 -6.11 -10.64
CA ALA A 66 5.64 -7.10 -9.58
C ALA A 66 6.22 -8.39 -10.13
N CYS A 67 7.15 -8.98 -9.39
CA CYS A 67 7.73 -10.26 -9.75
C CYS A 67 6.72 -11.40 -9.55
N GLN A 68 5.75 -11.27 -8.64
CA GLN A 68 4.70 -12.23 -8.32
C GLN A 68 3.30 -11.63 -8.43
N THR A 69 2.34 -12.48 -8.78
CA THR A 69 0.90 -12.15 -8.76
C THR A 69 0.21 -12.84 -7.60
N ALA A 70 -0.95 -12.33 -7.19
CA ALA A 70 -1.80 -13.00 -6.20
C ALA A 70 -2.12 -14.46 -6.60
N PHE A 71 -2.17 -14.77 -7.90
CA PHE A 71 -2.45 -16.10 -8.42
C PHE A 71 -1.27 -17.07 -8.34
N ASP A 72 -0.05 -16.56 -8.14
CA ASP A 72 1.14 -17.38 -7.90
C ASP A 72 1.15 -17.96 -6.47
N LEU A 73 0.38 -17.37 -5.55
CA LEU A 73 0.14 -17.92 -4.21
C LEU A 73 -0.89 -19.05 -4.30
N GLN A 74 -0.52 -20.14 -4.98
CA GLN A 74 -1.33 -21.36 -5.03
C GLN A 74 -1.29 -22.13 -3.70
N ALA A 75 -0.21 -21.96 -2.93
CA ALA A 75 -0.11 -22.51 -1.59
C ALA A 75 -1.10 -21.76 -0.68
N GLY A 76 -2.11 -22.49 -0.21
CA GLY A 76 -3.16 -21.96 0.64
C GLY A 76 -2.55 -21.24 1.84
N LEU A 77 -2.65 -19.92 1.84
CA LEU A 77 -2.71 -19.19 3.09
C LEU A 77 -3.94 -19.74 3.81
N SER A 78 -3.78 -20.47 4.90
CA SER A 78 -4.92 -20.72 5.77
C SER A 78 -5.14 -19.46 6.57
N ALA A 79 -6.35 -18.92 6.54
CA ALA A 79 -6.68 -17.61 7.10
C ALA A 79 -6.71 -17.57 8.65
N GLY A 80 -5.64 -18.03 9.32
CA GLY A 80 -5.34 -17.69 10.71
C GLY A 80 -5.12 -18.83 11.69
N LYS A 81 -5.32 -20.11 11.31
CA LYS A 81 -5.15 -21.24 12.25
C LYS A 81 -3.84 -22.01 12.14
N GLU A 82 -3.07 -21.81 11.07
CA GLU A 82 -1.71 -22.39 10.92
C GLU A 82 -0.72 -21.84 11.96
N GLU A 83 -0.97 -20.68 12.57
CA GLU A 83 -0.15 -20.19 13.69
C GLU A 83 -0.24 -21.12 14.90
N VAL A 84 -1.42 -21.68 15.17
CA VAL A 84 -1.62 -22.61 16.30
C VAL A 84 -0.85 -23.92 16.08
N LEU A 85 -0.71 -24.38 14.83
CA LEU A 85 0.11 -25.55 14.50
C LEU A 85 1.61 -25.22 14.52
N TRP A 86 1.98 -24.00 14.14
CA TRP A 86 3.37 -23.55 14.09
C TRP A 86 3.95 -23.37 15.49
N ASP A 87 3.12 -22.92 16.43
CA ASP A 87 3.45 -22.74 17.85
C ASP A 87 3.35 -24.04 18.66
N SER A 88 3.51 -25.21 18.02
CA SER A 88 3.54 -26.49 18.72
C SER A 88 4.93 -26.77 19.28
N ASP A 89 4.98 -27.23 20.53
CA ASP A 89 6.25 -27.48 21.24
C ASP A 89 6.89 -28.82 20.85
N CYS A 90 6.08 -29.80 20.43
CA CYS A 90 6.52 -31.14 20.05
C CYS A 90 5.56 -31.80 19.06
N ALA A 91 6.00 -32.89 18.43
CA ALA A 91 5.24 -33.58 17.39
C ALA A 91 3.88 -34.13 17.88
N SER A 92 3.78 -34.54 19.16
CA SER A 92 2.52 -35.03 19.75
C SER A 92 1.49 -33.92 19.98
N ASP A 93 1.95 -32.74 20.40
CA ASP A 93 1.09 -31.56 20.54
C ASP A 93 0.61 -31.08 19.16
N TRP A 94 1.51 -31.04 18.17
CA TRP A 94 1.16 -30.74 16.78
C TRP A 94 0.07 -31.67 16.26
N LEU A 95 0.21 -32.99 16.42
CA LEU A 95 -0.79 -33.97 15.99
C LEU A 95 -2.17 -33.71 16.61
N THR A 96 -2.20 -33.46 17.92
CA THR A 96 -3.44 -33.16 18.65
C THR A 96 -4.13 -31.93 18.09
N ARG A 97 -3.35 -30.88 17.74
CA ARG A 97 -3.89 -29.65 17.15
C ARG A 97 -4.36 -29.85 15.71
N VAL A 98 -3.68 -30.69 14.92
CA VAL A 98 -4.10 -31.05 13.54
C VAL A 98 -5.50 -31.65 13.53
N ASP A 99 -5.77 -32.60 14.43
CA ASP A 99 -7.08 -33.29 14.51
C ASP A 99 -8.23 -32.34 14.88
N THR A 100 -7.93 -31.25 15.58
CA THR A 100 -8.93 -30.23 15.95
C THR A 100 -9.18 -29.17 14.87
N GLN A 101 -8.37 -29.14 13.81
CA GLN A 101 -8.43 -28.09 12.80
C GLN A 101 -9.37 -28.47 11.64
N ALA A 102 -10.49 -27.74 11.53
CA ALA A 102 -11.36 -27.79 10.36
C ALA A 102 -10.67 -27.24 9.10
N ASP A 103 -11.08 -27.73 7.93
CA ASP A 103 -10.60 -27.24 6.63
C ASP A 103 -10.71 -25.72 6.51
N GLN A 104 -9.60 -25.08 6.11
CA GLN A 104 -9.48 -23.64 6.05
C GLN A 104 -9.66 -23.14 4.61
N PRO A 105 -10.31 -21.97 4.43
CA PRO A 105 -10.39 -21.38 3.11
C PRO A 105 -9.01 -20.91 2.66
N THR A 106 -8.64 -21.22 1.42
CA THR A 106 -7.37 -20.79 0.83
C THR A 106 -7.33 -19.28 0.62
N PHE A 107 -6.14 -18.70 0.54
CA PHE A 107 -5.91 -17.30 0.15
C PHE A 107 -6.79 -16.85 -1.01
N LEU A 108 -6.73 -17.57 -2.13
CA LEU A 108 -7.49 -17.25 -3.34
C LEU A 108 -8.99 -17.44 -3.14
N GLY A 109 -9.40 -18.43 -2.33
CA GLY A 109 -10.79 -18.62 -1.94
C GLY A 109 -11.33 -17.40 -1.21
N VAL A 110 -10.62 -16.92 -0.18
CA VAL A 110 -10.99 -15.72 0.58
C VAL A 110 -10.91 -14.47 -0.28
N LEU A 111 -9.85 -14.30 -1.09
CA LEU A 111 -9.71 -13.16 -2.00
C LEU A 111 -10.90 -13.06 -2.97
N ARG A 112 -11.34 -14.20 -3.54
CA ARG A 112 -12.54 -14.27 -4.39
C ARG A 112 -13.81 -13.89 -3.65
N ILE A 113 -13.93 -14.24 -2.36
CA ILE A 113 -15.08 -13.84 -1.55
C ILE A 113 -15.19 -12.32 -1.52
N PHE A 114 -14.11 -11.56 -1.39
CA PHE A 114 -14.15 -10.08 -1.38
C PHE A 114 -14.69 -9.47 -2.68
N PHE A 115 -14.56 -10.15 -3.83
CA PHE A 115 -15.16 -9.74 -5.10
C PHE A 115 -16.64 -10.16 -5.26
N ASP A 116 -17.17 -10.99 -4.37
CA ASP A 116 -18.53 -11.52 -4.44
C ASP A 116 -19.38 -11.00 -3.27
N GLN A 117 -20.15 -9.94 -3.51
CA GLN A 117 -20.95 -9.24 -2.49
C GLN A 117 -21.97 -10.14 -1.78
N LYS A 118 -22.35 -11.28 -2.37
CA LYS A 118 -23.35 -12.19 -1.80
C LYS A 118 -22.77 -13.14 -0.76
N LYS A 119 -21.46 -13.34 -0.76
CA LYS A 119 -20.79 -14.28 0.16
C LYS A 119 -20.49 -13.63 1.50
N GLN A 120 -20.64 -14.38 2.58
CA GLN A 120 -20.18 -13.92 3.88
C GLN A 120 -18.66 -14.05 3.95
N ILE A 121 -18.00 -13.01 4.49
CA ILE A 121 -16.56 -13.04 4.72
C ILE A 121 -16.30 -13.90 5.97
N PRO A 122 -15.46 -14.94 5.90
CA PRO A 122 -15.11 -15.73 7.07
C PRO A 122 -14.34 -14.88 8.08
N HIS A 123 -14.27 -15.33 9.33
CA HIS A 123 -13.38 -14.71 10.31
C HIS A 123 -11.92 -14.93 9.86
N ILE A 124 -11.17 -13.84 9.72
CA ILE A 124 -9.76 -13.88 9.31
C ILE A 124 -8.88 -13.18 10.36
N SER A 125 -7.65 -13.68 10.54
CA SER A 125 -6.69 -13.03 11.44
C SER A 125 -6.26 -11.66 10.90
N PRO A 126 -5.70 -10.77 11.76
CA PRO A 126 -5.16 -9.50 11.30
C PRO A 126 -4.11 -9.63 10.19
N LEU A 127 -3.21 -10.62 10.32
CA LEU A 127 -2.20 -10.90 9.30
C LEU A 127 -2.81 -11.38 7.97
N ALA A 128 -3.82 -12.26 8.04
CA ALA A 128 -4.55 -12.69 6.85
C ALA A 128 -5.25 -11.51 6.16
N SER A 129 -5.84 -10.58 6.92
CA SER A 129 -6.44 -9.36 6.38
C SER A 129 -5.42 -8.49 5.64
N VAL A 130 -4.19 -8.38 6.15
CA VAL A 130 -3.09 -7.70 5.46
C VAL A 130 -2.76 -8.39 4.13
N PHE A 131 -2.65 -9.71 4.11
CA PHE A 131 -2.39 -10.44 2.86
C PHE A 131 -3.51 -10.29 1.84
N ILE A 132 -4.78 -10.29 2.27
CA ILE A 132 -5.91 -10.04 1.38
C ILE A 132 -5.83 -8.65 0.75
N LEU A 133 -5.50 -7.61 1.53
CA LEU A 133 -5.28 -6.27 0.98
C LEU A 133 -4.21 -6.28 -0.10
N HIS A 134 -3.07 -6.93 0.14
CA HIS A 134 -1.98 -7.03 -0.84
C HIS A 134 -2.38 -7.87 -2.07
N GLY A 135 -3.25 -8.87 -1.89
CA GLY A 135 -3.89 -9.62 -2.97
C GLY A 135 -4.72 -8.71 -3.88
N LEU A 136 -5.58 -7.87 -3.29
CA LEU A 136 -6.38 -6.88 -4.03
C LEU A 136 -5.49 -5.88 -4.77
N ILE A 137 -4.41 -5.42 -4.11
CA ILE A 137 -3.41 -4.53 -4.73
C ILE A 137 -2.70 -5.21 -5.89
N SER A 138 -2.29 -6.47 -5.76
CA SER A 138 -1.69 -7.22 -6.86
C SER A 138 -2.63 -7.31 -8.06
N VAL A 139 -3.92 -7.62 -7.85
CA VAL A 139 -4.94 -7.60 -8.92
C VAL A 139 -5.07 -6.20 -9.55
N SER A 140 -4.99 -5.14 -8.75
CA SER A 140 -5.02 -3.77 -9.25
C SER A 140 -3.84 -3.42 -10.15
N LEU A 141 -2.64 -3.91 -9.81
CA LEU A 141 -1.43 -3.72 -10.59
C LEU A 141 -1.52 -4.45 -11.94
N ASP A 142 -2.05 -5.67 -11.94
CA ASP A 142 -2.29 -6.45 -13.16
C ASP A 142 -3.33 -5.78 -14.07
N LEU A 143 -4.42 -5.27 -13.49
CA LEU A 143 -5.44 -4.52 -14.23
C LEU A 143 -4.88 -3.24 -14.85
N LYS A 144 -3.98 -2.53 -14.13
CA LYS A 144 -3.34 -1.30 -14.63
C LYS A 144 -2.47 -1.56 -15.86
N ARG A 145 -1.84 -2.74 -15.95
CA ARG A 145 -0.98 -3.15 -17.08
C ARG A 145 -1.77 -3.75 -18.25
N SER A 146 -2.97 -4.27 -17.97
CA SER A 146 -3.79 -4.90 -19.01
C SER A 146 -4.16 -3.91 -20.11
N LYS A 147 -3.94 -4.32 -21.37
CA LYS A 147 -4.38 -3.57 -22.56
C LYS A 147 -5.91 -3.32 -22.56
N GLN A 148 -6.66 -4.12 -21.80
CA GLN A 148 -8.10 -3.98 -21.65
C GLN A 148 -8.52 -2.91 -20.64
N ARG A 149 -7.59 -2.22 -19.95
CA ARG A 149 -7.95 -1.24 -18.90
C ARG A 149 -8.96 -0.19 -19.37
N HIS A 150 -8.81 0.28 -20.61
CA HIS A 150 -9.65 1.33 -21.18
C HIS A 150 -10.89 0.80 -21.91
N THR A 151 -11.10 -0.51 -21.97
CA THR A 151 -12.32 -1.09 -22.53
C THR A 151 -13.42 -1.12 -21.46
N ASP A 152 -14.67 -1.25 -21.88
CA ASP A 152 -15.82 -1.36 -20.95
C ASP A 152 -15.63 -2.48 -19.93
N ALA A 153 -15.07 -3.62 -20.37
CA ALA A 153 -14.73 -4.73 -19.49
C ALA A 153 -13.63 -4.37 -18.47
N GLY A 154 -12.65 -3.53 -18.85
CA GLY A 154 -11.63 -3.02 -17.93
C GLY A 154 -12.22 -2.07 -16.88
N ILE A 155 -13.12 -1.18 -17.31
CA ILE A 155 -13.83 -0.25 -16.44
C ILE A 155 -14.70 -1.02 -15.43
N GLU A 156 -15.42 -2.05 -15.88
CA GLU A 156 -16.22 -2.92 -15.00
C GLU A 156 -15.34 -3.66 -13.98
N LYS A 157 -14.21 -4.25 -14.42
CA LYS A 157 -13.22 -4.89 -13.53
C LYS A 157 -12.69 -3.90 -12.50
N GLN A 158 -12.39 -2.67 -12.91
CA GLN A 158 -11.97 -1.59 -12.02
C GLN A 158 -13.07 -1.25 -11.00
N ALA A 159 -14.32 -1.13 -11.42
CA ALA A 159 -15.44 -0.86 -10.51
C ALA A 159 -15.62 -1.97 -9.46
N ARG A 160 -15.55 -3.24 -9.89
CA ARG A 160 -15.60 -4.41 -9.01
C ARG A 160 -14.44 -4.45 -8.01
N LEU A 161 -13.25 -4.05 -8.44
CA LEU A 161 -12.07 -3.96 -7.58
C LEU A 161 -12.21 -2.85 -6.52
N LEU A 162 -12.75 -1.68 -6.89
CA LEU A 162 -13.02 -0.61 -5.93
C LEU A 162 -14.05 -1.04 -4.88
N GLN A 163 -15.09 -1.78 -5.28
CA GLN A 163 -16.05 -2.37 -4.36
C GLN A 163 -15.38 -3.41 -3.42
N ALA A 164 -14.46 -4.22 -3.95
CA ALA A 164 -13.71 -5.18 -3.14
C ALA A 164 -12.81 -4.49 -2.10
N TYR A 165 -12.16 -3.37 -2.46
CA TYR A 165 -11.39 -2.57 -1.50
C TYR A 165 -12.27 -1.99 -0.39
N GLU A 166 -13.41 -1.40 -0.73
CA GLU A 166 -14.30 -0.83 0.28
C GLU A 166 -14.88 -1.92 1.19
N ARG A 167 -15.25 -3.07 0.62
CA ARG A 167 -15.69 -4.22 1.40
C ARG A 167 -14.60 -4.78 2.31
N TRP A 168 -13.35 -4.81 1.83
CA TRP A 168 -12.20 -5.14 2.67
C TRP A 168 -12.05 -4.16 3.84
N ARG A 169 -12.13 -2.85 3.57
CA ARG A 169 -12.02 -1.81 4.59
C ARG A 169 -13.10 -1.96 5.65
N GLN A 170 -14.36 -2.10 5.25
CA GLN A 170 -15.48 -2.27 6.18
C GLN A 170 -15.30 -3.50 7.07
N HIS A 171 -14.90 -4.62 6.49
CA HIS A 171 -14.62 -5.83 7.26
C HIS A 171 -13.43 -5.62 8.22
N TYR A 172 -12.34 -5.02 7.74
CA TYR A 172 -11.16 -4.73 8.54
C TYR A 172 -11.48 -3.81 9.72
N GLU A 173 -12.15 -2.69 9.49
CA GLU A 173 -12.53 -1.72 10.54
C GLU A 173 -13.46 -2.35 11.58
N ASN A 174 -14.43 -3.16 11.15
CA ASN A 174 -15.44 -3.75 12.04
C ASN A 174 -14.94 -4.96 12.85
N THR A 175 -13.99 -5.73 12.31
CA THR A 175 -13.63 -7.05 12.89
C THR A 175 -12.15 -7.20 13.24
N VAL A 176 -11.26 -6.52 12.53
CA VAL A 176 -9.81 -6.72 12.67
C VAL A 176 -9.17 -5.58 13.46
N ALA A 177 -9.55 -4.33 13.16
CA ALA A 177 -8.94 -3.13 13.71
C ALA A 177 -9.07 -3.05 15.24
N ILE A 178 -10.15 -3.60 15.81
CA ILE A 178 -10.40 -3.66 17.26
C ILE A 178 -9.31 -4.41 18.04
N HIS A 179 -8.55 -5.27 17.35
CA HIS A 179 -7.48 -6.07 17.95
C HIS A 179 -6.09 -5.46 17.75
N LEU A 180 -5.98 -4.28 17.12
CA LEU A 180 -4.71 -3.66 16.75
C LEU A 180 -4.45 -2.35 17.50
N ARG A 181 -3.18 -2.09 17.81
CA ARG A 181 -2.73 -0.78 18.34
C ARG A 181 -2.70 0.28 17.23
N SER A 182 -2.79 1.55 17.60
CA SER A 182 -2.80 2.70 16.66
C SER A 182 -1.73 2.62 15.56
N PRO A 183 -0.42 2.40 15.86
CA PRO A 183 0.59 2.36 14.81
C PRO A 183 0.37 1.21 13.81
N CYS A 184 0.03 0.02 14.29
CA CYS A 184 -0.27 -1.14 13.44
C CYS A 184 -1.48 -0.87 12.54
N HIS A 185 -2.53 -0.28 13.12
CA HIS A 185 -3.73 0.09 12.38
C HIS A 185 -3.43 1.12 11.29
N ASN A 186 -2.69 2.19 11.64
CA ASN A 186 -2.32 3.26 10.72
C ASN A 186 -1.45 2.75 9.58
N LYS A 187 -0.49 1.84 9.86
CA LYS A 187 0.32 1.19 8.82
C LYS A 187 -0.54 0.50 7.77
N ILE A 188 -1.52 -0.29 8.21
CA ILE A 188 -2.41 -1.03 7.31
C ILE A 188 -3.29 -0.07 6.50
N MET A 189 -3.85 0.96 7.15
CA MET A 189 -4.68 1.96 6.47
C MET A 189 -3.89 2.82 5.47
N VAL A 190 -2.63 3.16 5.77
CA VAL A 190 -1.74 3.84 4.82
C VAL A 190 -1.60 3.03 3.53
N MET A 191 -1.40 1.70 3.64
CA MET A 191 -1.34 0.83 2.47
C MET A 191 -2.67 0.80 1.69
N TYR A 192 -3.80 0.78 2.39
CA TYR A 192 -5.13 0.87 1.77
C TYR A 192 -5.30 2.18 0.99
N HIS A 193 -4.96 3.34 1.58
CA HIS A 193 -5.05 4.60 0.86
C HIS A 193 -4.06 4.67 -0.31
N MET A 194 -2.87 4.10 -0.15
CA MET A 194 -1.87 4.00 -1.21
C MET A 194 -2.35 3.15 -2.40
N ALA A 195 -3.16 2.12 -2.16
CA ALA A 195 -3.78 1.33 -3.21
C ALA A 195 -4.64 2.21 -4.15
N PHE A 196 -5.44 3.12 -3.60
CA PHE A 196 -6.22 4.06 -4.40
C PHE A 196 -5.34 5.06 -5.14
N VAL A 197 -4.32 5.62 -4.47
CA VAL A 197 -3.36 6.53 -5.11
C VAL A 197 -2.69 5.88 -6.32
N THR A 198 -2.19 4.66 -6.18
CA THR A 198 -1.53 3.96 -7.30
C THR A 198 -2.48 3.56 -8.43
N MET A 199 -3.75 3.29 -8.11
CA MET A 199 -4.75 2.90 -9.10
C MET A 199 -5.24 4.08 -9.95
N HIS A 200 -5.30 5.27 -9.37
CA HIS A 200 -5.83 6.49 -9.98
C HIS A 200 -4.78 7.46 -10.51
N THR A 201 -3.49 7.24 -10.22
CA THR A 201 -2.41 8.12 -10.67
C THR A 201 -1.26 7.37 -11.32
N ASN A 202 -0.64 8.00 -12.33
CA ASN A 202 0.64 7.55 -12.87
C ASN A 202 1.79 8.10 -12.03
N LEU A 203 2.33 7.29 -11.12
CA LEU A 203 3.45 7.70 -10.24
C LEU A 203 4.69 8.09 -11.04
N HIS A 204 4.91 7.49 -12.20
CA HIS A 204 6.04 7.86 -13.06
C HIS A 204 5.96 9.34 -13.46
N HIS A 205 4.78 9.81 -13.87
CA HIS A 205 4.58 11.22 -14.24
C HIS A 205 4.77 12.16 -13.04
N LEU A 206 4.39 11.75 -11.84
CA LEU A 206 4.69 12.52 -10.62
C LEU A 206 6.20 12.67 -10.41
N TYR A 207 6.95 11.58 -10.53
CA TYR A 207 8.41 11.61 -10.39
C TYR A 207 9.08 12.45 -11.48
N VAL A 208 8.61 12.36 -12.73
CA VAL A 208 9.09 13.21 -13.84
C VAL A 208 8.89 14.69 -13.52
N LEU A 209 7.69 15.07 -13.11
CA LEU A 209 7.34 16.46 -12.83
C LEU A 209 8.10 17.00 -11.60
N ALA A 210 8.30 16.17 -10.58
CA ALA A 210 9.09 16.49 -9.40
C ALA A 210 10.59 16.63 -9.72
N GLY A 211 11.06 16.09 -10.85
CA GLY A 211 12.48 16.04 -11.21
C GLY A 211 13.25 14.95 -10.46
N ASP A 212 12.57 13.88 -10.07
CA ASP A 212 13.12 12.79 -9.29
C ASP A 212 13.81 11.75 -10.19
N ALA A 213 15.09 11.99 -10.50
CA ALA A 213 15.85 11.23 -11.49
C ALA A 213 16.03 9.72 -11.18
N ARG A 214 15.74 9.25 -9.96
CA ARG A 214 16.04 7.88 -9.49
C ARG A 214 15.24 6.79 -10.18
N GLN A 215 14.03 7.11 -10.65
CA GLN A 215 13.10 6.12 -11.17
C GLN A 215 13.31 5.82 -12.65
N PHE A 216 14.24 6.53 -13.29
CA PHE A 216 14.49 6.40 -14.72
C PHE A 216 15.74 5.56 -14.97
N SER A 217 15.58 4.53 -15.80
CA SER A 217 16.71 3.80 -16.39
C SER A 217 17.37 4.58 -17.53
N ARG A 218 16.73 5.67 -18.00
CA ARG A 218 17.22 6.58 -19.05
C ARG A 218 17.14 8.04 -18.60
N ILE A 219 17.88 8.91 -19.26
CA ILE A 219 17.78 10.35 -19.02
C ILE A 219 16.39 10.83 -19.44
N THR A 220 15.67 11.48 -18.52
CA THR A 220 14.37 12.10 -18.80
C THR A 220 14.55 13.28 -19.75
N GLU A 221 13.89 13.23 -20.90
CA GLU A 221 13.96 14.30 -21.88
C GLU A 221 12.95 15.41 -21.59
N LYS A 222 13.13 16.58 -22.19
CA LYS A 222 12.16 17.68 -22.07
C LYS A 222 10.76 17.26 -22.53
N ILE A 223 10.68 16.40 -23.54
CA ILE A 223 9.41 15.88 -24.06
C ILE A 223 8.66 15.05 -23.01
N ASP A 224 9.36 14.19 -22.27
CA ASP A 224 8.78 13.37 -21.20
C ASP A 224 8.16 14.28 -20.11
N TYR A 225 8.84 15.38 -19.78
CA TYR A 225 8.34 16.38 -18.84
C TYR A 225 7.04 17.04 -19.32
N TYR A 226 6.99 17.51 -20.57
CA TYR A 226 5.78 18.15 -21.11
C TYR A 226 4.61 17.16 -21.21
N HIS A 227 4.86 15.91 -21.60
CA HIS A 227 3.83 14.86 -21.60
C HIS A 227 3.30 14.59 -20.18
N ALA A 228 4.20 14.38 -19.22
CA ALA A 228 3.82 14.16 -17.82
C ALA A 228 3.02 15.35 -17.27
N LYS A 229 3.45 16.58 -17.54
CA LYS A 229 2.74 17.80 -17.12
C LYS A 229 1.34 17.89 -17.72
N ASN A 230 1.19 17.62 -19.01
CA ASN A 230 -0.11 17.69 -19.69
C ASN A 230 -1.09 16.65 -19.12
N GLU A 231 -0.66 15.40 -18.96
CA GLU A 231 -1.50 14.37 -18.36
C GLU A 231 -1.86 14.69 -16.90
N LEU A 232 -0.90 15.14 -16.10
CA LEU A 232 -1.15 15.50 -14.71
C LEU A 232 -2.06 16.72 -14.59
N THR A 233 -2.05 17.63 -15.57
CA THR A 233 -2.99 18.76 -15.60
C THR A 233 -4.41 18.28 -15.86
N GLN A 234 -4.61 17.35 -16.80
CA GLN A 234 -5.94 16.74 -17.02
C GLN A 234 -6.40 15.95 -15.80
N TRP A 235 -5.49 15.17 -15.20
CA TRP A 235 -5.73 14.40 -13.99
C TRP A 235 -6.10 15.30 -12.79
N ALA A 236 -5.39 16.40 -12.55
CA ALA A 236 -5.67 17.31 -11.43
C ALA A 236 -7.05 17.97 -11.53
N ASN A 237 -7.62 18.03 -12.72
CA ASN A 237 -8.94 18.58 -12.99
C ASN A 237 -10.02 17.50 -13.20
N SER A 238 -9.75 16.24 -12.83
CA SER A 238 -10.69 15.13 -12.92
C SER A 238 -11.19 14.66 -11.55
N PRO A 239 -12.32 13.93 -11.48
CA PRO A 239 -12.77 13.29 -10.24
C PRO A 239 -11.76 12.29 -9.68
N THR A 240 -10.99 11.62 -10.54
CA THR A 240 -9.96 10.67 -10.09
C THR A 240 -8.77 11.37 -9.44
N GLY A 241 -8.43 12.59 -9.89
CA GLY A 241 -7.42 13.43 -9.23
C GLY A 241 -7.86 13.88 -7.85
N GLN A 242 -9.11 14.30 -7.70
CA GLN A 242 -9.70 14.65 -6.40
C GLN A 242 -9.68 13.45 -5.44
N LEU A 243 -10.18 12.30 -5.88
CA LEU A 243 -10.19 11.06 -5.11
C LEU A 243 -8.78 10.68 -4.65
N ALA A 244 -7.82 10.60 -5.58
CA ALA A 244 -6.46 10.20 -5.25
C ALA A 244 -5.75 11.20 -4.32
N THR A 245 -6.04 12.51 -4.45
CA THR A 245 -5.54 13.54 -3.54
C THR A 245 -6.14 13.39 -2.15
N TRP A 246 -7.45 13.11 -2.04
CA TRP A 246 -8.08 12.82 -0.75
C TRP A 246 -7.41 11.63 -0.05
N HIS A 247 -7.16 10.53 -0.75
CA HIS A 247 -6.41 9.39 -0.18
C HIS A 247 -4.97 9.76 0.22
N ALA A 248 -4.28 10.62 -0.54
CA ALA A 248 -2.96 11.12 -0.17
C ALA A 248 -2.98 11.93 1.14
N ILE A 249 -4.01 12.76 1.35
CA ILE A 249 -4.19 13.50 2.61
C ILE A 249 -4.40 12.54 3.79
N GLN A 250 -5.18 11.48 3.60
CA GLN A 250 -5.37 10.45 4.64
C GLN A 250 -4.05 9.77 5.01
N ILE A 251 -3.14 9.53 4.05
CA ILE A 251 -1.79 9.01 4.32
C ILE A 251 -1.01 10.00 5.19
N ILE A 252 -0.99 11.29 4.82
CA ILE A 252 -0.26 12.33 5.56
C ILE A 252 -0.79 12.41 7.00
N VAL A 253 -2.11 12.55 7.19
CA VAL A 253 -2.74 12.69 8.51
C VAL A 253 -2.43 11.50 9.41
N ARG A 254 -2.49 10.27 8.89
CA ARG A 254 -2.20 9.05 9.68
C ARG A 254 -0.73 8.88 10.07
N MET A 255 0.16 9.53 9.34
CA MET A 255 1.61 9.46 9.60
C MET A 255 2.12 10.64 10.43
N LEU A 256 1.37 11.74 10.50
CA LEU A 256 1.69 12.87 11.36
C LEU A 256 1.56 12.46 12.83
N GLY A 257 2.63 12.67 13.60
CA GLY A 257 2.68 12.31 15.02
C GLY A 257 3.03 10.85 15.32
N GLU A 258 3.31 10.03 14.30
CA GLU A 258 3.65 8.61 14.45
C GLU A 258 5.10 8.32 14.01
N PRO A 259 6.12 8.74 14.80
CA PRO A 259 7.53 8.66 14.41
C PRO A 259 8.03 7.22 14.18
N ALA A 260 7.45 6.24 14.89
CA ALA A 260 7.80 4.83 14.76
C ALA A 260 7.55 4.31 13.33
N LEU A 261 6.43 4.72 12.72
CA LEU A 261 6.08 4.32 11.35
C LEU A 261 7.09 4.82 10.33
N VAL A 262 7.54 6.07 10.50
CA VAL A 262 8.45 6.74 9.57
C VAL A 262 9.87 6.19 9.70
N ARG A 263 10.33 5.89 10.91
CA ARG A 263 11.72 5.52 11.19
C ARG A 263 12.06 4.08 10.80
N GLU A 264 11.17 3.13 11.08
CA GLU A 264 11.52 1.71 11.08
C GLU A 264 11.48 1.05 9.70
N GLN A 265 10.65 1.56 8.78
CA GLN A 265 10.30 0.84 7.55
C GLN A 265 10.33 1.76 6.34
N LEU A 266 11.27 1.54 5.41
CA LEU A 266 11.49 2.37 4.21
C LEU A 266 10.20 2.73 3.44
N HIS A 267 9.27 1.79 3.29
CA HIS A 267 8.07 2.00 2.47
C HIS A 267 7.14 3.07 3.05
N MET A 268 7.11 3.24 4.37
CA MET A 268 6.23 4.21 5.03
C MET A 268 6.58 5.67 4.69
N PRO A 269 7.78 6.20 5.01
CA PRO A 269 8.16 7.56 4.62
C PRO A 269 8.17 7.75 3.10
N PHE A 270 8.38 6.68 2.32
CA PHE A 270 8.28 6.78 0.86
C PHE A 270 6.82 6.92 0.38
N MET A 271 5.83 6.28 1.03
CA MET A 271 4.41 6.54 0.76
C MET A 271 4.03 7.97 1.18
N GLN A 272 4.58 8.47 2.29
CA GLN A 272 4.41 9.86 2.72
C GLN A 272 4.99 10.85 1.68
N TYR A 273 6.16 10.54 1.12
CA TYR A 273 6.76 11.29 0.01
C TYR A 273 5.81 11.37 -1.19
N ILE A 274 5.29 10.23 -1.64
CA ILE A 274 4.36 10.19 -2.78
C ILE A 274 3.10 11.00 -2.47
N ALA A 275 2.57 10.88 -1.25
CA ALA A 275 1.40 11.64 -0.84
C ALA A 275 1.64 13.17 -0.84
N LEU A 276 2.84 13.62 -0.44
CA LEU A 276 3.23 15.03 -0.55
C LEU A 276 3.32 15.50 -2.01
N LEU A 277 3.95 14.70 -2.88
CA LEU A 277 4.00 15.01 -4.32
C LEU A 277 2.61 15.09 -4.93
N MET A 278 1.71 14.19 -4.54
CA MET A 278 0.31 14.20 -4.99
C MET A 278 -0.39 15.51 -4.62
N CYS A 279 -0.29 15.91 -3.36
CA CYS A 279 -0.88 17.17 -2.87
C CYS A 279 -0.31 18.39 -3.62
N TRP A 280 1.00 18.39 -3.88
CA TRP A 280 1.67 19.44 -4.63
C TRP A 280 1.23 19.53 -6.10
N VAL A 281 1.22 18.40 -6.80
CA VAL A 281 0.85 18.35 -8.21
C VAL A 281 -0.61 18.74 -8.37
N TYR A 282 -1.50 18.21 -7.52
CA TYR A 282 -2.90 18.61 -7.52
C TYR A 282 -3.06 20.12 -7.28
N GLY A 283 -2.36 20.67 -6.27
CA GLY A 283 -2.47 22.10 -5.98
C GLY A 283 -1.91 23.01 -7.07
N SER A 284 -0.78 22.64 -7.66
CA SER A 284 -0.10 23.43 -8.69
C SER A 284 -0.78 23.40 -10.06
N LEU A 285 -1.42 22.27 -10.42
CA LEU A 285 -2.01 22.08 -11.75
C LEU A 285 -3.55 22.18 -11.77
N SER A 286 -4.22 22.19 -10.62
CA SER A 286 -5.67 22.39 -10.58
C SER A 286 -6.03 23.83 -10.97
N SER A 287 -7.01 23.93 -11.87
CA SER A 287 -7.53 25.18 -12.42
C SER A 287 -8.66 25.79 -11.59
N SER A 288 -9.03 25.18 -10.46
CA SER A 288 -10.16 25.65 -9.66
C SER A 288 -9.91 27.06 -9.09
N PRO A 289 -10.89 27.98 -9.17
CA PRO A 289 -10.75 29.34 -8.62
C PRO A 289 -10.66 29.34 -7.09
N LEU A 290 -11.03 28.24 -6.42
CA LEU A 290 -10.93 28.07 -4.98
C LEU A 290 -9.50 27.77 -4.51
N ALA A 291 -8.54 27.68 -5.42
CA ALA A 291 -7.15 27.33 -5.12
C ALA A 291 -6.45 28.28 -4.13
N GLY A 292 -6.99 29.51 -3.96
CA GLY A 292 -6.37 30.57 -3.19
C GLY A 292 -5.18 31.21 -3.93
N HIS A 293 -4.85 32.44 -3.57
CA HIS A 293 -3.57 33.06 -3.97
C HIS A 293 -2.45 32.54 -3.07
N ILE A 294 -1.25 32.38 -3.64
CA ILE A 294 -0.04 32.11 -2.87
C ILE A 294 0.45 33.49 -2.41
N ASP A 295 0.28 33.83 -1.14
CA ASP A 295 0.77 35.09 -0.58
C ASP A 295 2.30 35.02 -0.37
N ASN A 296 2.99 36.14 -0.65
CA ASN A 296 4.45 36.31 -0.53
C ASN A 296 5.01 36.12 0.89
N SER A 297 4.16 35.96 1.91
CA SER A 297 4.57 35.66 3.30
C SER A 297 5.11 34.23 3.49
N SER A 298 5.16 33.44 2.44
CA SER A 298 5.61 32.04 2.47
C SER A 298 7.12 31.87 2.72
N ALA A 299 7.93 32.91 2.55
CA ALA A 299 9.40 32.83 2.71
C ALA A 299 9.83 32.57 4.17
N ASP A 300 9.07 33.06 5.14
CA ASP A 300 9.35 32.87 6.58
C ASP A 300 9.15 31.40 7.01
N LEU A 301 8.36 30.63 6.26
CA LEU A 301 8.03 29.23 6.57
C LEU A 301 9.25 28.30 6.49
N LEU A 302 10.27 28.64 5.70
CA LEU A 302 11.51 27.86 5.61
C LEU A 302 12.32 27.92 6.91
N TRP A 303 12.24 29.06 7.60
CA TRP A 303 13.10 29.39 8.74
C TRP A 303 12.37 29.32 10.07
N ASP A 304 11.03 29.34 10.07
CA ASP A 304 10.19 29.18 11.26
C ASP A 304 9.40 27.85 11.22
N PRO A 305 9.85 26.82 11.97
CA PRO A 305 9.14 25.56 12.12
C PRO A 305 7.72 25.71 12.67
N GLN A 306 7.46 26.72 13.51
CA GLN A 306 6.14 26.93 14.10
C GLN A 306 5.17 27.51 13.06
N ALA A 307 5.61 28.46 12.24
CA ALA A 307 4.83 28.98 11.12
C ALA A 307 4.53 27.89 10.09
N ALA A 308 5.51 27.03 9.75
CA ALA A 308 5.30 25.88 8.88
C ALA A 308 4.26 24.91 9.43
N GLN A 309 4.29 24.64 10.75
CA GLN A 309 3.32 23.79 11.41
C GLN A 309 1.92 24.40 11.44
N ALA A 310 1.80 25.71 11.66
CA ALA A 310 0.52 26.43 11.62
C ALA A 310 -0.10 26.39 10.21
N GLU A 311 0.69 26.61 9.16
CA GLU A 311 0.20 26.49 7.78
C GLU A 311 -0.17 25.04 7.45
N MET A 312 0.62 24.06 7.86
CA MET A 312 0.28 22.64 7.70
C MET A 312 -1.08 22.33 8.32
N GLN A 313 -1.34 22.79 9.55
CA GLN A 313 -2.61 22.57 10.22
C GLN A 313 -3.77 23.24 9.46
N ALA A 314 -3.61 24.48 9.02
CA ALA A 314 -4.62 25.18 8.22
C ALA A 314 -4.90 24.46 6.89
N TYR A 315 -3.85 23.98 6.20
CA TYR A 315 -3.97 23.20 4.97
C TYR A 315 -4.75 21.90 5.20
N LEU A 316 -4.36 21.13 6.23
CA LEU A 316 -5.01 19.85 6.53
C LEU A 316 -6.45 20.01 7.02
N GLN A 317 -6.77 21.09 7.74
CA GLN A 317 -8.15 21.38 8.14
C GLN A 317 -9.08 21.59 6.93
N GLN A 318 -8.57 22.16 5.83
CA GLN A 318 -9.35 22.33 4.59
C GLN A 318 -9.40 21.07 3.74
N MET A 319 -8.29 20.34 3.68
CA MET A 319 -8.09 19.23 2.76
C MET A 319 -8.57 17.89 3.32
N ASN A 320 -8.55 17.70 4.64
CA ASN A 320 -9.02 16.47 5.31
C ASN A 320 -10.55 16.45 5.45
N THR A 321 -11.25 16.40 4.31
CA THR A 321 -12.70 16.32 4.25
C THR A 321 -13.21 14.91 4.60
N ARG A 322 -14.50 14.77 4.93
CA ARG A 322 -15.07 13.46 5.28
C ARG A 322 -15.19 12.55 4.06
N THR A 323 -15.53 13.14 2.93
CA THR A 323 -15.67 12.46 1.65
C THR A 323 -14.77 13.13 0.62
N TRP A 324 -14.35 12.38 -0.40
CA TRP A 324 -13.51 12.95 -1.46
C TRP A 324 -14.28 13.96 -2.32
N GLN A 325 -15.61 13.83 -2.43
CA GLN A 325 -16.45 14.77 -3.19
C GLN A 325 -16.46 16.17 -2.57
N GLU A 326 -16.36 16.26 -1.24
CA GLU A 326 -16.25 17.54 -0.53
C GLU A 326 -14.97 18.30 -0.89
N LEU A 327 -13.92 17.60 -1.36
CA LEU A 327 -12.65 18.21 -1.76
C LEU A 327 -12.82 19.21 -2.92
N ALA A 328 -13.86 19.05 -3.75
CA ALA A 328 -14.19 20.01 -4.82
C ALA A 328 -14.47 21.43 -4.28
N HIS A 329 -14.86 21.55 -3.01
CA HIS A 329 -15.18 22.81 -2.33
C HIS A 329 -14.05 23.28 -1.41
N ALA A 330 -12.97 22.50 -1.27
CA ALA A 330 -11.84 22.86 -0.44
C ALA A 330 -11.15 24.11 -0.98
N ARG A 331 -10.73 24.99 -0.07
CA ARG A 331 -10.03 26.23 -0.40
C ARG A 331 -8.54 26.11 -0.09
N ASN A 332 -7.74 26.99 -0.68
CA ASN A 332 -6.31 27.15 -0.37
C ASN A 332 -5.48 25.88 -0.56
N PHE A 333 -5.93 24.98 -1.44
CA PHE A 333 -5.26 23.70 -1.69
C PHE A 333 -3.89 23.86 -2.40
N ARG A 334 -3.51 25.09 -2.79
CA ARG A 334 -2.16 25.43 -3.28
C ARG A 334 -1.11 25.55 -2.16
N ARG A 335 -1.54 25.76 -0.91
CA ARG A 335 -0.65 26.04 0.24
C ARG A 335 0.01 24.77 0.80
N THR A 336 0.85 24.15 -0.04
CA THR A 336 1.51 22.87 0.27
C THR A 336 2.89 23.03 0.92
N VAL A 337 3.42 24.26 1.01
CA VAL A 337 4.76 24.54 1.53
C VAL A 337 4.89 24.17 3.01
N GLY A 338 3.95 24.58 3.86
CA GLY A 338 3.96 24.28 5.29
C GLY A 338 3.95 22.78 5.60
N VAL A 339 3.10 22.00 4.91
CA VAL A 339 3.05 20.53 5.10
C VAL A 339 4.33 19.85 4.61
N MET A 340 4.90 20.26 3.47
CA MET A 340 6.17 19.73 3.00
C MET A 340 7.32 20.04 3.94
N THR A 341 7.39 21.28 4.42
CA THR A 341 8.45 21.75 5.33
C THR A 341 8.35 21.04 6.67
N SER A 342 7.14 20.90 7.22
CA SER A 342 6.90 20.18 8.48
C SER A 342 7.30 18.71 8.41
N VAL A 343 6.89 18.00 7.34
CA VAL A 343 7.27 16.59 7.15
C VAL A 343 8.77 16.46 6.93
N LYS A 344 9.37 17.36 6.16
CA LYS A 344 10.80 17.34 5.92
C LYS A 344 11.60 17.56 7.22
N ASN A 345 11.24 18.55 8.03
CA ASN A 345 11.91 18.83 9.30
C ASN A 345 11.79 17.63 10.25
N SER A 346 10.63 16.96 10.22
CA SER A 346 10.38 15.72 10.95
C SER A 346 11.31 14.58 10.50
N TRP A 347 11.53 14.41 9.20
CA TRP A 347 12.49 13.42 8.67
C TRP A 347 13.94 13.73 9.07
N ASP A 348 14.36 14.99 8.97
CA ASP A 348 15.71 15.43 9.34
C ASP A 348 15.96 15.19 10.85
N ALA A 349 14.98 15.54 11.70
CA ALA A 349 15.05 15.30 13.15
C ALA A 349 15.08 13.80 13.52
N MET A 350 14.46 12.94 12.70
CA MET A 350 14.47 11.49 12.94
C MET A 350 15.76 10.80 12.52
N GLY A 351 16.60 11.43 11.70
CA GLY A 351 17.82 10.83 11.17
C GLY A 351 17.53 9.54 10.37
N LEU A 352 16.69 9.66 9.34
CA LEU A 352 16.31 8.51 8.51
C LEU A 352 17.53 7.85 7.88
N ARG A 353 17.64 6.53 8.01
CA ARG A 353 18.86 5.76 7.66
C ARG A 353 18.96 5.36 6.19
N TRP A 354 17.98 5.75 5.38
CA TRP A 354 17.80 5.23 4.04
C TRP A 354 18.24 6.27 3.01
N GLY A 355 19.33 6.01 2.28
CA GLY A 355 19.85 6.97 1.29
C GLY A 355 18.85 7.35 0.16
N VAL A 356 17.85 6.49 -0.08
CA VAL A 356 16.72 6.81 -0.96
C VAL A 356 15.91 7.98 -0.35
N LEU A 357 15.65 8.01 0.96
CA LEU A 357 14.89 9.09 1.57
C LEU A 357 15.65 10.42 1.62
N ASP A 358 16.98 10.40 1.70
CA ASP A 358 17.79 11.63 1.62
C ASP A 358 17.57 12.37 0.30
N GLN A 359 17.55 11.61 -0.81
CA GLN A 359 17.27 12.16 -2.13
C GLN A 359 15.80 12.60 -2.27
N ALA A 360 14.85 11.87 -1.67
CA ALA A 360 13.45 12.32 -1.62
C ALA A 360 13.31 13.65 -0.86
N GLY A 361 14.03 13.80 0.25
CA GLY A 361 14.11 15.05 1.01
C GLY A 361 14.72 16.19 0.20
N GLU A 362 15.71 15.92 -0.67
CA GLU A 362 16.26 16.89 -1.61
C GLU A 362 15.24 17.32 -2.66
N VAL A 363 14.47 16.39 -3.21
CA VAL A 363 13.38 16.72 -4.14
C VAL A 363 12.34 17.62 -3.46
N ILE A 364 11.95 17.31 -2.22
CA ILE A 364 11.05 18.17 -1.43
C ILE A 364 11.66 19.58 -1.24
N ARG A 365 12.95 19.68 -0.87
CA ARG A 365 13.65 20.98 -0.74
C ARG A 365 13.60 21.79 -2.03
N ASN A 366 13.84 21.14 -3.16
CA ASN A 366 13.82 21.79 -4.47
C ASN A 366 12.42 22.26 -4.86
N ILE A 367 11.38 21.47 -4.55
CA ILE A 367 9.98 21.88 -4.77
C ILE A 367 9.61 23.08 -3.91
N ILE A 368 9.93 23.06 -2.60
CA ILE A 368 9.70 24.19 -1.70
C ILE A 368 10.39 25.45 -2.26
N SER A 369 11.66 25.34 -2.64
CA SER A 369 12.43 26.45 -3.20
C SER A 369 11.83 26.98 -4.50
N ARG A 370 11.31 26.11 -5.38
CA ARG A 370 10.63 26.53 -6.62
C ARG A 370 9.31 27.24 -6.33
N ASN A 371 8.48 26.72 -5.43
CA ASN A 371 7.20 27.32 -5.08
C ASN A 371 7.40 28.73 -4.47
N LEU A 372 8.54 28.97 -3.80
CA LEU A 372 8.91 30.28 -3.27
C LEU A 372 9.56 31.22 -4.29
N LYS A 373 10.09 30.69 -5.40
CA LYS A 373 10.72 31.47 -6.49
C LYS A 373 9.80 31.77 -7.68
N VAL A 374 8.67 31.08 -7.80
CA VAL A 374 7.69 31.23 -8.90
C VAL A 374 6.71 32.40 -8.64
N VAL A 375 7.03 33.27 -7.69
CA VAL A 375 6.30 34.53 -7.48
C VAL A 375 7.18 35.73 -7.83
#